data_AF-A0AB35MAP6-F1
#
_entry.id   AF-A0AB35MAP6-F1
#
_cell.length_a   1.000
_cell.length_b   1.000
_cell.length_c   1.000
_cell.angle_alpha   90.00
_cell.angle_beta   90.00
_cell.angle_gamma   90.00
#
_symmetry.space_group_name_H-M   'P 1'
#
loop_
_entity.id
_entity.type
_entity.pdbx_description
1 polymer ?
#
loop_
_entity_poly.entity_id
_entity_poly.type
_entity_poly.pdbx_seq_one_letter_code
_entity_poly.pdbx_strand_id
1 'polypeptide(L)'
;MSGVADIHVDAVPEYCADESRPSENRFVFRYTITVHNGSDETIQLLARYWKITQGSGNEQEVRGKGVVGKQPLIAPGESFRYTSRAVLDMPVGVMQGAYTFSDATHARTFEVAIAPFRLAGPHQVH
;
A
#
# COMPACT_ATOMS: atom_id res chain seq x y z
N MET A 1 17.57 -20.69 -5.85
CA MET A 1 17.68 -19.76 -4.72
C MET A 1 16.85 -18.53 -5.06
N SER A 2 15.53 -18.63 -4.91
CA SER A 2 14.64 -17.47 -5.05
C SER A 2 14.57 -16.85 -3.65
N GLY A 3 15.04 -15.61 -3.52
CA GLY A 3 15.03 -14.90 -2.25
C GLY A 3 13.78 -14.04 -2.14
N VAL A 4 13.64 -13.33 -1.02
CA VAL A 4 12.65 -12.26 -0.80
C VAL A 4 12.55 -11.26 -1.99
N ALA A 5 13.56 -11.19 -2.84
CA ALA A 5 13.63 -10.37 -4.06
C ALA A 5 12.50 -10.60 -5.08
N ASP A 6 11.79 -11.74 -5.05
CA ASP A 6 10.73 -12.05 -6.03
C ASP A 6 9.32 -11.64 -5.57
N ILE A 7 9.21 -10.97 -4.42
CA ILE A 7 7.94 -10.44 -3.91
C ILE A 7 7.88 -8.94 -4.22
N HIS A 8 6.88 -8.51 -4.97
CA HIS A 8 6.69 -7.11 -5.32
C HIS A 8 5.26 -6.64 -5.06
N VAL A 9 5.12 -5.32 -4.90
CA VAL A 9 3.86 -4.68 -4.54
C VAL A 9 3.56 -3.57 -5.54
N ASP A 10 2.45 -3.72 -6.26
CA ASP A 10 1.91 -2.69 -7.14
C ASP A 10 0.86 -1.88 -6.42
N ALA A 11 0.89 -0.56 -6.60
CA ALA A 11 -0.08 0.37 -6.04
C ALA A 11 -0.68 1.25 -7.14
N VAL A 12 -2.00 1.21 -7.28
CA VAL A 12 -2.75 2.01 -8.25
C VAL A 12 -3.68 2.95 -7.50
N PRO A 13 -3.36 4.26 -7.44
CA PRO A 13 -4.23 5.26 -6.82
C PRO A 13 -5.29 5.77 -7.80
N GLU A 14 -6.44 6.17 -7.25
CA GLU A 14 -7.57 6.75 -7.96
C GLU A 14 -8.19 7.87 -7.12
N TYR A 15 -8.42 9.04 -7.72
CA TYR A 15 -9.13 10.13 -7.07
C TYR A 15 -10.65 9.91 -7.14
N CYS A 16 -11.34 10.01 -6.00
CA CYS A 16 -12.78 9.85 -5.92
C CYS A 16 -13.46 11.22 -5.85
N ALA A 17 -13.84 11.78 -7.01
CA ALA A 17 -14.47 13.10 -7.11
C ALA A 17 -15.78 13.18 -6.31
N ASP A 18 -16.66 12.19 -6.45
CA ASP A 18 -17.98 12.14 -5.77
C ASP A 18 -17.90 12.09 -4.25
N GLU A 19 -16.74 11.68 -3.73
CA GLU A 19 -16.52 11.54 -2.29
C GLU A 19 -15.61 12.64 -1.74
N SER A 20 -15.10 13.52 -2.60
CA SER A 20 -14.23 14.63 -2.23
C SER A 20 -15.02 15.93 -2.09
N ARG A 21 -14.55 16.82 -1.20
CA ARG A 21 -15.03 18.20 -1.08
C ARG A 21 -13.84 19.15 -1.08
N PRO A 22 -13.35 19.59 -2.25
CA PRO A 22 -12.19 20.49 -2.34
C PRO A 22 -12.38 21.81 -1.59
N SER A 23 -13.61 22.34 -1.53
CA SER A 23 -13.97 23.54 -0.76
C SER A 23 -13.78 23.39 0.76
N GLU A 24 -13.68 22.15 1.25
CA GLU A 24 -13.52 21.81 2.67
C GLU A 24 -12.15 21.17 2.95
N ASN A 25 -11.19 21.29 2.02
CA ASN A 25 -9.89 20.61 2.09
C ASN A 25 -10.04 19.11 2.39
N ARG A 26 -10.92 18.43 1.65
CA ARG A 26 -11.15 16.99 1.81
C ARG A 26 -11.01 16.29 0.46
N PHE A 27 -9.90 15.59 0.28
CA PHE A 27 -9.56 14.88 -0.96
C PHE A 27 -9.51 13.38 -0.68
N VAL A 28 -10.43 12.63 -1.30
CA VAL A 28 -10.56 11.20 -1.08
C VAL A 28 -9.92 10.44 -2.24
N PHE A 29 -9.03 9.53 -1.89
CA PHE A 29 -8.39 8.62 -2.83
C PHE A 29 -8.74 7.17 -2.48
N ARG A 30 -9.03 6.37 -3.49
CA ARG A 30 -8.93 4.92 -3.40
C ARG A 30 -7.54 4.52 -3.86
N TYR A 31 -7.00 3.46 -3.28
CA TYR A 31 -5.79 2.86 -3.79
C TYR A 31 -5.98 1.34 -3.80
N THR A 32 -5.64 0.72 -4.91
CA THR A 32 -5.65 -0.72 -5.08
C THR A 32 -4.23 -1.23 -5.01
N ILE A 33 -3.98 -2.10 -4.04
CA ILE A 33 -2.71 -2.79 -3.88
C ILE A 33 -2.83 -4.19 -4.48
N THR A 34 -1.81 -4.61 -5.22
CA THR A 34 -1.61 -6.01 -5.61
C THR A 34 -0.25 -6.47 -5.08
N VAL A 35 -0.27 -7.48 -4.22
CA VAL A 35 0.95 -8.16 -3.75
C VAL A 35 1.14 -9.39 -4.62
N HIS A 36 2.30 -9.50 -5.24
CA HIS A 36 2.67 -10.62 -6.10
C HIS A 36 3.72 -11.48 -5.41
N ASN A 37 3.44 -12.78 -5.26
CA ASN A 37 4.42 -13.72 -4.74
C ASN A 37 5.10 -14.45 -5.90
N GLY A 38 6.24 -13.94 -6.36
CA GLY A 38 7.09 -14.62 -7.33
C GLY A 38 8.08 -15.60 -6.72
N SER A 39 8.12 -15.73 -5.39
CA SER A 39 9.03 -16.66 -4.71
C SER A 39 8.53 -18.11 -4.78
N ASP A 40 9.38 -19.05 -4.36
CA ASP A 40 9.09 -20.47 -4.23
C ASP A 40 8.46 -20.87 -2.88
N GLU A 41 8.23 -19.92 -1.97
CA GLU A 41 7.62 -20.16 -0.67
C GLU A 41 6.24 -19.49 -0.54
N THR A 42 5.32 -20.12 0.19
CA THR A 42 4.08 -19.45 0.62
C THR A 42 4.41 -18.38 1.66
N ILE A 43 3.89 -17.18 1.46
CA ILE A 43 4.11 -16.04 2.36
C ILE A 43 2.81 -15.61 3.05
N GLN A 44 2.91 -15.11 4.28
CA GLN A 44 1.79 -14.52 5.00
C GLN A 44 2.03 -13.04 5.27
N LEU A 45 1.11 -12.17 4.86
CA LEU A 45 1.17 -10.75 5.22
C LEU A 45 0.74 -10.57 6.69
N LEU A 46 1.68 -10.16 7.53
CA LEU A 46 1.46 -10.01 8.97
C LEU A 46 1.07 -8.59 9.37
N ALA A 47 1.75 -7.58 8.84
CA ALA A 47 1.60 -6.20 9.24
C ALA A 47 1.89 -5.23 8.09
N ARG A 48 1.45 -3.98 8.28
CA ARG A 48 1.69 -2.87 7.36
C ARG A 48 2.25 -1.67 8.11
N TYR A 49 3.11 -0.93 7.43
CA TYR A 49 3.52 0.42 7.75
C TYR A 49 3.26 1.30 6.53
N TRP A 50 2.64 2.45 6.76
CA TRP A 50 2.47 3.50 5.77
C TRP A 50 3.05 4.80 6.30
N LYS A 51 3.75 5.50 5.43
CA LYS A 51 4.16 6.89 5.56
C LYS A 51 3.44 7.70 4.47
N ILE A 52 2.65 8.67 4.90
CA ILE A 52 1.84 9.53 4.04
C ILE A 52 2.38 10.94 4.16
N THR A 53 2.93 11.48 3.09
CA THR A 53 3.45 12.85 3.01
C THR A 53 2.45 13.70 2.25
N GLN A 54 1.88 14.71 2.91
CA GLN A 54 0.98 15.68 2.30
C GLN A 54 1.75 16.61 1.36
N GLY A 55 1.04 17.30 0.45
CA GLY A 55 1.63 18.32 -0.42
C GLY A 55 2.30 19.49 0.32
N SER A 56 1.96 19.72 1.59
CA SER A 56 2.62 20.70 2.47
C SER A 56 3.97 20.23 3.03
N GLY A 57 4.31 18.95 2.88
CA GLY A 57 5.45 18.31 3.54
C GLY A 57 5.13 17.69 4.90
N ASN A 58 3.91 17.87 5.43
CA ASN A 58 3.48 17.21 6.67
C ASN A 58 3.42 15.69 6.49
N GLU A 59 3.87 14.95 7.50
CA GLU A 59 3.91 13.48 7.44
C GLU A 59 2.97 12.85 8.46
N GLN A 60 2.30 11.77 8.05
CA GLN A 60 1.50 10.90 8.91
C GLN A 60 1.99 9.47 8.76
N GLU A 61 2.18 8.78 9.89
CA GLU A 61 2.51 7.36 9.92
C GLU A 61 1.32 6.52 10.38
N VAL A 62 1.10 5.38 9.72
CA VAL A 62 0.06 4.42 10.08
C VAL A 62 0.68 3.03 10.16
N ARG A 63 0.52 2.37 11.31
CA ARG A 63 0.95 0.98 11.54
C ARG A 63 -0.24 0.12 11.92
N GLY A 64 -0.22 -1.15 11.52
CA GLY A 64 -1.28 -2.07 11.94
C GLY A 64 -1.06 -3.50 11.47
N LYS A 65 -1.77 -4.43 12.11
CA LYS A 65 -1.79 -5.83 11.71
C LYS A 65 -2.59 -6.01 10.42
N GLY A 66 -2.08 -6.86 9.54
CA GLY A 66 -2.70 -7.24 8.28
C GLY A 66 -3.06 -6.07 7.37
N VAL A 67 -3.97 -6.34 6.46
CA VAL A 67 -4.58 -5.39 5.53
C VAL A 67 -6.08 -5.66 5.47
N VAL A 68 -6.91 -4.61 5.49
CA VAL A 68 -8.38 -4.73 5.44
C VAL A 68 -8.98 -5.78 6.40
N GLY A 69 -8.39 -5.92 7.59
CA GLY A 69 -8.82 -6.89 8.60
C GLY A 69 -8.37 -8.34 8.36
N LYS A 70 -7.49 -8.59 7.39
CA LYS A 70 -7.00 -9.92 7.00
C LYS A 70 -5.47 -10.00 7.06
N GLN A 71 -4.95 -11.21 7.29
CA GLN A 71 -3.54 -11.58 7.14
C GLN A 71 -3.43 -12.66 6.06
N PRO A 72 -3.50 -12.29 4.77
CA PRO A 72 -3.58 -13.24 3.67
C PRO A 72 -2.34 -14.13 3.58
N LEU A 73 -2.56 -15.41 3.30
CA LEU A 73 -1.56 -16.34 2.79
C LEU A 73 -1.56 -16.25 1.26
N ILE A 74 -0.39 -16.19 0.65
CA ILE A 74 -0.19 -16.04 -0.80
C ILE A 74 0.76 -17.14 -1.25
N ALA A 75 0.27 -18.10 -2.04
CA ALA A 75 1.09 -19.21 -2.52
C ALA A 75 2.08 -18.75 -3.60
N PRO A 76 3.13 -19.56 -3.91
CA PRO A 76 4.03 -19.31 -5.03
C PRO A 76 3.27 -19.08 -6.35
N GLY A 77 3.61 -18.00 -7.05
CA GLY A 77 2.98 -17.59 -8.31
C GLY A 77 1.61 -16.92 -8.16
N GLU A 78 1.04 -16.86 -6.96
CA GLU A 78 -0.25 -16.21 -6.71
C GLU A 78 -0.11 -14.73 -6.37
N SER A 79 -1.25 -14.04 -6.32
CA SER A 79 -1.32 -12.63 -5.97
C SER A 79 -2.53 -12.33 -5.08
N PHE A 80 -2.36 -11.37 -4.18
CA PHE A 80 -3.43 -10.86 -3.33
C PHE A 80 -3.71 -9.41 -3.67
N ARG A 81 -4.97 -9.11 -4.03
CA ARG A 81 -5.43 -7.77 -4.40
C ARG A 81 -6.46 -7.23 -3.42
N TYR A 82 -6.30 -5.98 -3.01
CA TYR A 82 -7.30 -5.29 -2.18
C TYR A 82 -7.35 -3.79 -2.48
N THR A 83 -8.50 -3.18 -2.22
CA THR A 83 -8.69 -1.73 -2.33
C THR A 83 -8.96 -1.13 -0.96
N SER A 84 -8.30 -0.03 -0.65
CA SER A 84 -8.56 0.77 0.55
C SER A 84 -8.59 2.26 0.19
N ARG A 85 -8.62 3.12 1.21
CA ARG A 85 -8.89 4.55 1.05
C ARG A 85 -7.94 5.39 1.88
N ALA A 86 -7.53 6.52 1.33
CA ALA A 86 -6.82 7.59 2.03
C ALA A 86 -7.62 8.88 1.88
N VAL A 87 -7.66 9.67 2.95
CA VAL A 87 -8.25 11.02 2.95
C VAL A 87 -7.13 11.99 3.24
N LEU A 88 -6.88 12.91 2.31
CA LEU A 88 -5.89 13.97 2.46
C LEU A 88 -6.59 15.31 2.64
N ASP A 89 -5.91 16.22 3.33
CA ASP A 89 -6.30 17.63 3.42
C ASP A 89 -5.77 18.46 2.24
N MET A 90 -4.82 17.92 1.48
CA MET A 90 -4.21 18.53 0.30
C MET A 90 -4.60 17.79 -1.00
N PRO A 91 -4.63 18.48 -2.16
CA PRO A 91 -4.97 17.88 -3.45
C PRO A 91 -3.90 16.91 -3.98
N VAL A 92 -2.72 16.92 -3.36
CA VAL A 92 -1.57 16.08 -3.70
C VAL A 92 -0.96 15.51 -2.42
N GLY A 93 -0.51 14.27 -2.49
CA GLY A 93 0.33 13.63 -1.48
C GLY A 93 1.09 12.45 -2.04
N VAL A 94 1.96 11.86 -1.22
CA VAL A 94 2.73 10.65 -1.55
C VAL A 94 2.51 9.62 -0.46
N MET A 95 2.23 8.39 -0.85
CA MET A 95 2.21 7.25 0.06
C MET A 95 3.38 6.33 -0.26
N GLN A 96 4.06 5.86 0.79
CA GLN A 96 5.10 4.84 0.72
C GLN A 96 5.04 4.00 1.99
N GLY A 97 5.69 2.85 2.02
CA GLY A 97 5.60 2.00 3.20
C GLY A 97 6.33 0.69 3.08
N ALA A 98 5.93 -0.25 3.93
CA ALA A 98 6.41 -1.62 3.89
C ALA A 98 5.34 -2.57 4.44
N TYR A 99 5.34 -3.80 3.93
CA TYR A 99 4.68 -4.92 4.56
C TYR A 99 5.67 -5.79 5.28
N THR A 100 5.29 -6.27 6.45
CA THR A 100 5.99 -7.36 7.13
C THR A 100 5.32 -8.67 6.73
N PHE A 101 6.09 -9.58 6.17
CA PHE A 101 5.68 -10.94 5.83
C PHE A 101 6.34 -11.95 6.76
N SER A 102 5.77 -13.15 6.82
CA SER A 102 6.45 -14.36 7.28
C SER A 102 6.45 -15.39 6.16
N ASP A 103 7.54 -16.13 6.00
CA ASP A 103 7.49 -17.37 5.23
C ASP A 103 6.73 -18.46 6.02
N ALA A 104 6.04 -19.36 5.32
CA ALA A 104 5.29 -20.45 5.93
C ALA A 104 6.21 -21.62 6.34
N THR A 105 7.37 -21.75 5.71
CA THR A 105 8.27 -22.90 5.88
C THR A 105 9.12 -22.79 7.14
N HIS A 106 9.64 -21.60 7.44
CA HIS A 106 10.62 -21.35 8.50
C HIS A 106 10.16 -20.32 9.53
N ALA A 107 8.96 -19.75 9.35
CA ALA A 107 8.41 -18.67 10.15
C ALA A 107 9.35 -17.45 10.27
N ARG A 108 10.19 -17.20 9.26
CA ARG A 108 11.09 -16.04 9.27
C ARG A 108 10.33 -14.83 8.79
N THR A 109 10.50 -13.72 9.52
CA THR A 109 9.91 -12.45 9.13
C THR A 109 10.84 -11.62 8.27
N PHE A 110 10.27 -10.93 7.30
CA PHE A 110 11.01 -10.01 6.42
C PHE A 110 10.10 -8.87 5.97
N GLU A 111 10.70 -7.78 5.50
CA GLU A 111 9.98 -6.62 5.01
C GLU A 111 10.06 -6.52 3.49
N VAL A 112 8.95 -6.14 2.87
CA VAL A 112 8.88 -5.80 1.44
C VAL A 112 8.42 -4.36 1.33
N ALA A 113 9.26 -3.53 0.72
CA ALA A 113 8.98 -2.12 0.54
C ALA A 113 7.83 -1.90 -0.45
N ILE A 114 7.02 -0.88 -0.17
CA ILE A 114 6.04 -0.34 -1.10
C ILE A 114 6.63 0.96 -1.63
N ALA A 115 6.98 0.96 -2.92
CA ALA A 115 7.56 2.12 -3.56
C ALA A 115 6.63 3.35 -3.44
N PRO A 116 7.19 4.57 -3.36
CA PRO A 116 6.38 5.78 -3.30
C PRO A 116 5.45 5.90 -4.50
N PHE A 117 4.16 6.12 -4.25
CA PHE A 117 3.18 6.44 -5.29
C PHE A 117 2.42 7.73 -4.94
N ARG A 118 2.09 8.49 -5.98
CA ARG A 118 1.47 9.80 -5.85
C ARG A 118 -0.05 9.68 -5.78
N LEU A 119 -0.65 10.37 -4.82
CA LEU A 119 -2.06 10.69 -4.80
C LEU A 119 -2.23 12.08 -5.39
N ALA A 120 -3.00 12.22 -6.47
CA ALA A 120 -3.19 13.49 -7.15
C ALA A 120 -4.62 13.65 -7.65
N GLY A 121 -5.25 14.77 -7.28
CA GLY A 121 -6.55 15.16 -7.82
C GLY A 121 -6.48 15.58 -9.30
N PRO A 122 -7.65 15.80 -9.94
CA PRO A 122 -7.73 16.24 -11.33
C PRO A 122 -6.97 17.55 -11.55
N HIS A 123 -6.38 17.70 -12.73
CA HIS A 123 -5.57 18.86 -13.15
C HIS A 123 -4.27 19.09 -12.36
N GLN A 124 -3.84 18.15 -11.53
CA GLN A 124 -2.51 18.18 -10.89
C GLN A 124 -1.48 17.49 -11.80
N VAL A 125 -1.10 18.17 -12.88
CA VAL A 125 -0.04 17.73 -13.82
C VAL A 125 1.36 18.11 -13.31
N HIS A 126 2.34 17.34 -13.81
CA HIS A 126 3.77 17.36 -13.53
C HIS A 126 4.39 18.77 -13.53
#